data_AF-A0A9W9KBE3-F1
#
_entry.id   AF-A0A9W9KBE3-F1
#
_cell.length_a   1.000
_cell.length_b   1.000
_cell.length_c   1.000
_cell.angle_alpha   90.00
_cell.angle_beta   90.00
_cell.angle_gamma   90.00
#
_symmetry.space_group_name_H-M   'P 1'
#
loop_
_entity.id
_entity.type
_entity.pdbx_description
1 polymer ?
#
loop_
_entity_poly.entity_id
_entity_poly.type
_entity_poly.pdbx_seq_one_letter_code
_entity_poly.pdbx_strand_id
1 'polypeptide(L)'
;MEARLEPEIILYDLACTRGVCFSPVVWRIRLMLNYKRIPYQTVFLEFPDIEPTLQGLGIAPSESPGSRYTVPAIHHVPTNTYIMDSSPISVFLESKYPDPPVPLKSELGQEVELKSRSVAGKAFRSSIMPREVGILSPRAQEYFRRTRETMLGHRLEDLLDLEKEEETWSSLGDAMSAIGKLIQVNEADGPFIIGAQPTYTDFFIAGSLQSARMVDEKVFQRFTQYAGYRNVYEACLPYMEKKD
;
A
#
# COMPACT_ATOMS: atom_id res chain seq x y z
N MET A 1 -1.49 -14.45 -31.90
CA MET A 1 -0.25 -13.71 -31.56
C MET A 1 -0.72 -12.40 -30.96
N GLU A 2 -0.95 -12.37 -29.65
CA GLU A 2 -1.37 -11.14 -28.97
C GLU A 2 -0.21 -10.14 -29.04
N ALA A 3 -0.45 -8.97 -29.61
CA ALA A 3 0.50 -7.87 -29.55
C ALA A 3 0.74 -7.57 -28.07
N ARG A 4 1.98 -7.75 -27.59
CA ARG A 4 2.37 -7.23 -26.28
C ARG A 4 2.21 -5.71 -26.36
N LEU A 5 1.20 -5.19 -25.67
CA LEU A 5 1.05 -3.76 -25.48
C LEU A 5 2.30 -3.29 -24.73
N GLU A 6 3.05 -2.37 -25.36
CA GLU A 6 4.17 -1.69 -24.71
C GLU A 6 3.67 -0.99 -23.44
N PRO A 7 4.45 -0.96 -22.35
CA PRO A 7 4.01 -0.35 -21.10
C PRO A 7 3.86 1.17 -21.26
N GLU A 8 2.71 1.71 -20.85
CA GLU A 8 2.48 3.16 -20.76
C GLU A 8 3.03 3.76 -19.46
N ILE A 9 3.16 2.91 -18.43
CA ILE A 9 3.69 3.27 -17.12
C ILE A 9 4.87 2.37 -16.77
N ILE A 10 5.98 2.95 -16.32
CA ILE A 10 6.98 2.23 -15.52
C ILE A 10 6.68 2.53 -14.06
N LEU A 11 6.36 1.50 -13.27
CA LEU A 11 6.08 1.61 -11.84
C LEU A 11 7.32 1.22 -11.04
N TYR A 12 7.90 2.15 -10.31
CA TYR A 12 8.97 1.88 -9.36
C TYR A 12 8.38 1.39 -8.04
N ASP A 13 8.71 0.15 -7.67
CA ASP A 13 8.17 -0.59 -6.53
C ASP A 13 9.29 -1.02 -5.58
N LEU A 14 8.93 -1.42 -4.37
CA LEU A 14 9.85 -1.88 -3.34
C LEU A 14 10.16 -3.37 -3.51
N ALA A 15 11.44 -3.71 -3.63
CA ALA A 15 11.90 -5.07 -3.80
C ALA A 15 11.86 -5.88 -2.49
N CYS A 16 11.40 -7.13 -2.59
CA CYS A 16 11.61 -8.16 -1.57
C CYS A 16 12.25 -9.41 -2.22
N THR A 17 12.72 -10.35 -1.41
CA THR A 17 13.36 -11.59 -1.87
C THR A 17 12.44 -12.49 -2.70
N ARG A 18 11.13 -12.25 -2.66
CA ARG A 18 10.11 -13.01 -3.39
C ARG A 18 9.80 -12.44 -4.77
N GLY A 19 10.37 -11.29 -5.14
CA GLY A 19 10.14 -10.66 -6.46
C GLY A 19 8.71 -10.16 -6.68
N VAL A 20 8.03 -9.74 -5.63
CA VAL A 20 6.61 -9.32 -5.65
C VAL A 20 6.40 -8.09 -4.79
N CYS A 21 5.37 -7.30 -5.10
CA CYS A 21 5.00 -6.11 -4.34
C CYS A 21 4.58 -6.47 -2.89
N PHE A 22 5.19 -5.82 -1.91
CA PHE A 22 4.78 -5.88 -0.50
C PHE A 22 4.54 -4.50 0.11
N SER A 23 4.81 -3.41 -0.61
CA SER A 23 4.59 -2.05 -0.11
C SER A 23 3.10 -1.70 -0.14
N PRO A 24 2.50 -1.27 0.99
CA PRO A 24 1.06 -0.96 1.05
C PRO A 24 0.70 0.26 0.20
N VAL A 25 1.62 1.22 0.05
CA VAL A 25 1.41 2.43 -0.76
C VAL A 25 1.60 2.18 -2.26
N VAL A 26 2.48 1.25 -2.64
CA VAL A 26 2.63 0.86 -4.05
C VAL A 26 1.45 0.00 -4.50
N TRP A 27 0.96 -0.89 -3.62
CA TRP A 27 -0.26 -1.67 -3.88
C TRP A 27 -1.47 -0.80 -4.26
N ARG A 28 -1.61 0.41 -3.69
CA ARG A 28 -2.70 1.33 -4.05
C ARG A 28 -2.65 1.74 -5.52
N ILE A 29 -1.46 2.10 -5.99
CA ILE A 29 -1.24 2.50 -7.39
C ILE A 29 -1.35 1.28 -8.30
N ARG A 30 -0.81 0.12 -7.90
CA ARG A 30 -0.93 -1.14 -8.63
C ARG A 30 -2.40 -1.55 -8.83
N LEU A 31 -3.21 -1.49 -7.78
CA LEU A 31 -4.66 -1.75 -7.85
C LEU A 31 -5.35 -0.77 -8.81
N MET A 32 -5.01 0.51 -8.75
CA MET A 32 -5.57 1.52 -9.65
C MET A 32 -5.20 1.29 -11.11
N LEU A 33 -3.93 0.94 -11.40
CA LEU A 33 -3.47 0.58 -12.75
C LEU A 33 -4.20 -0.68 -13.27
N ASN A 34 -4.33 -1.71 -12.43
CA ASN A 34 -5.01 -2.96 -12.77
C ASN A 34 -6.51 -2.74 -13.03
N TYR A 35 -7.20 -2.01 -12.15
CA TYR A 35 -8.62 -1.68 -12.31
C TYR A 35 -8.89 -0.91 -13.61
N LYS A 36 -8.03 0.08 -13.90
CA LYS A 36 -8.11 0.89 -15.12
C LYS A 36 -7.55 0.19 -16.36
N ARG A 37 -6.99 -1.02 -16.22
CA ARG A 37 -6.35 -1.81 -17.29
C ARG A 37 -5.23 -1.05 -18.02
N ILE A 38 -4.49 -0.21 -17.29
CA ILE A 38 -3.36 0.54 -17.84
C ILE A 38 -2.16 -0.41 -17.97
N PRO A 39 -1.55 -0.58 -19.15
CA PRO A 39 -0.38 -1.42 -19.30
C PRO A 39 0.83 -0.78 -18.59
N TYR A 40 1.49 -1.55 -17.74
CA TYR A 40 2.67 -1.07 -17.01
C TYR A 40 3.74 -2.14 -16.85
N GLN A 41 4.96 -1.71 -16.56
CA GLN A 41 6.07 -2.57 -16.17
C GLN A 41 6.57 -2.17 -14.79
N THR A 42 6.86 -3.13 -13.92
CA THR A 42 7.46 -2.82 -12.61
C THR A 42 8.98 -2.81 -12.69
N VAL A 43 9.59 -1.85 -12.00
CA VAL A 43 11.01 -1.82 -11.66
C VAL A 43 11.12 -1.93 -10.14
N PHE A 44 11.61 -3.06 -9.64
CA PHE A 44 11.80 -3.28 -8.22
C PHE A 44 13.12 -2.66 -7.75
N LEU A 45 13.04 -1.82 -6.72
CA LEU A 45 14.18 -1.16 -6.08
C LEU A 45 14.33 -1.63 -4.64
N GLU A 46 15.54 -1.98 -4.22
CA GLU A 46 15.80 -2.16 -2.78
C GLU A 46 15.82 -0.80 -2.07
N PHE A 47 15.53 -0.78 -0.77
CA PHE A 47 15.56 0.45 0.03
C PHE A 47 16.77 1.38 -0.21
N PRO A 48 18.04 0.91 -0.22
CA PRO A 48 19.19 1.79 -0.44
C PRO A 48 19.30 2.35 -1.87
N ASP A 49 18.55 1.79 -2.83
CA ASP A 49 18.61 2.17 -4.24
C ASP A 49 17.51 3.17 -4.65
N ILE A 50 16.49 3.37 -3.80
CA ILE A 50 15.36 4.27 -4.10
C ILE A 50 15.86 5.69 -4.37
N GLU A 51 16.57 6.28 -3.42
CA GLU A 51 17.08 7.64 -3.53
C GLU A 51 18.00 7.86 -4.74
N PRO A 52 19.11 7.11 -4.92
CA PRO A 52 19.99 7.34 -6.05
C PRO A 52 19.31 7.09 -7.40
N THR A 53 18.37 6.13 -7.48
CA THR A 53 17.64 5.86 -8.73
C THR A 53 16.70 7.01 -9.08
N LEU A 54 15.86 7.45 -8.14
CA LEU A 54 14.89 8.51 -8.41
C LEU A 54 15.58 9.87 -8.65
N GLN A 55 16.69 10.14 -7.95
CA GLN A 55 17.56 11.29 -8.26
C GLN A 55 18.12 11.23 -9.68
N GLY A 56 18.64 10.07 -10.10
CA GLY A 56 19.18 9.87 -11.45
C GLY A 56 18.15 10.05 -12.57
N LEU A 57 16.86 9.88 -12.26
CA LEU A 57 15.74 10.12 -13.18
C LEU A 57 15.27 11.59 -13.19
N GLY A 58 15.91 12.46 -12.41
CA GLY A 58 15.55 13.88 -12.33
C GLY A 58 14.27 14.15 -11.55
N ILE A 59 13.80 13.20 -10.74
CA ILE A 59 12.65 13.40 -9.85
C ILE A 59 13.11 14.31 -8.71
N ALA A 60 12.40 15.41 -8.48
CA ALA A 60 12.64 16.26 -7.32
C ALA A 60 12.03 15.62 -6.06
N PRO A 61 12.65 15.77 -4.89
CA PRO A 61 11.99 15.42 -3.63
C PRO A 61 10.81 16.38 -3.41
N SER A 62 9.86 15.98 -2.57
CA SER A 62 8.79 16.89 -2.14
C SER A 62 9.39 18.16 -1.51
N GLU A 63 8.75 19.31 -1.70
CA GLU A 63 9.23 20.62 -1.23
C GLU A 63 9.30 20.74 0.30
N SER A 64 8.75 19.76 1.03
CA SER A 64 8.78 19.78 2.49
C SER A 64 10.18 19.49 3.04
N PRO A 65 10.68 20.24 4.04
CA PRO A 65 11.97 19.95 4.67
C PRO A 65 12.05 18.52 5.18
N GLY A 66 13.10 17.80 4.81
CA GLY A 66 13.30 16.39 5.19
C GLY A 66 12.53 15.37 4.35
N SER A 67 11.93 15.80 3.23
CA SER A 67 11.31 14.91 2.25
C SER A 67 12.32 13.90 1.73
N ARG A 68 11.93 12.63 1.79
CA ARG A 68 12.75 11.51 1.34
C ARG A 68 12.27 11.06 -0.02
N TYR A 69 13.17 10.47 -0.80
CA TYR A 69 12.79 9.71 -1.97
C TYR A 69 12.06 8.44 -1.53
N THR A 70 10.88 8.21 -2.10
CA THR A 70 10.03 7.06 -1.75
C THR A 70 9.42 6.41 -2.99
N VAL A 71 8.90 5.20 -2.79
CA VAL A 71 8.03 4.53 -3.75
C VAL A 71 6.60 4.51 -3.20
N PRO A 72 5.56 4.55 -4.06
CA PRO A 72 5.62 4.46 -5.52
C PRO A 72 6.18 5.72 -6.18
N ALA A 73 6.90 5.50 -7.27
CA ALA A 73 7.14 6.49 -8.30
C ALA A 73 6.74 5.90 -9.66
N ILE A 74 6.37 6.74 -10.61
CA ILE A 74 6.06 6.31 -11.98
C ILE A 74 6.83 7.13 -13.01
N HIS A 75 7.11 6.50 -14.15
CA HIS A 75 7.37 7.16 -15.41
C HIS A 75 6.19 6.90 -16.34
N HIS A 76 5.48 7.95 -16.72
CA HIS A 76 4.48 7.89 -17.78
C HIS A 76 5.17 8.08 -19.13
N VAL A 77 5.32 6.98 -19.86
CA VAL A 77 6.07 6.90 -21.11
C VAL A 77 5.52 7.84 -22.18
N PRO A 78 4.19 7.91 -22.44
CA PRO A 78 3.65 8.75 -23.51
C PRO A 78 3.93 10.25 -23.35
N THR A 79 3.99 10.76 -22.11
CA THR A 79 4.25 12.19 -21.85
C THR A 79 5.64 12.45 -21.28
N ASN A 80 6.47 11.42 -21.19
CA ASN A 80 7.78 11.46 -20.55
C ASN A 80 7.76 12.18 -19.18
N THR A 81 6.79 11.83 -18.34
CA THR A 81 6.56 12.50 -17.05
C THR A 81 6.90 11.58 -15.90
N TYR A 82 7.68 12.08 -14.94
CA TYR A 82 8.02 11.35 -13.73
C TYR A 82 7.27 11.92 -12.53
N ILE A 83 6.70 11.05 -11.70
CA ILE A 83 5.89 11.45 -10.56
C ILE A 83 6.22 10.52 -9.38
N MET A 84 6.51 11.10 -8.23
CA MET A 84 6.71 10.37 -6.96
C MET A 84 5.52 10.65 -6.03
N ASP A 85 5.30 9.75 -5.09
CA ASP A 85 4.24 9.75 -4.08
C ASP A 85 2.88 9.30 -4.59
N SER A 86 2.22 8.43 -3.83
CA SER A 86 0.95 7.82 -4.24
C SER A 86 -0.19 8.83 -4.48
N SER A 87 -0.21 9.97 -3.78
CA SER A 87 -1.27 10.98 -3.92
C SER A 87 -1.21 11.77 -5.24
N PRO A 88 -0.09 12.40 -5.64
CA PRO A 88 -0.01 13.04 -6.94
C PRO A 88 -0.10 12.02 -8.09
N ILE A 89 0.39 10.80 -7.91
CA ILE A 89 0.24 9.73 -8.90
C ILE A 89 -1.24 9.41 -9.13
N SER A 90 -2.04 9.22 -8.07
CA SER A 90 -3.47 8.89 -8.25
C SER A 90 -4.24 10.02 -8.92
N VAL A 91 -3.95 11.29 -8.58
CA VAL A 91 -4.53 12.46 -9.27
C VAL A 91 -4.16 12.47 -10.76
N PHE A 92 -2.89 12.21 -11.08
CA PHE A 92 -2.44 12.14 -12.46
C PHE A 92 -3.14 11.02 -13.24
N LEU A 93 -3.21 9.81 -12.66
CA LEU A 93 -3.85 8.66 -13.30
C LEU A 93 -5.35 8.89 -13.51
N GLU A 94 -6.06 9.46 -12.54
CA GLU A 94 -7.48 9.78 -12.70
C GLU A 94 -7.72 10.85 -13.77
N SER A 95 -6.83 11.85 -13.86
CA SER A 95 -6.91 12.89 -14.89
C SER A 95 -6.58 12.37 -16.29
N LYS A 96 -5.60 11.47 -16.43
CA LYS A 96 -5.15 10.93 -17.73
C LYS A 96 -6.00 9.77 -18.23
N TYR A 97 -6.52 8.96 -17.30
CA TYR A 97 -7.30 7.76 -17.57
C TYR A 97 -8.61 7.83 -16.75
N PRO A 98 -9.59 8.67 -17.16
CA PRO A 98 -10.78 8.95 -16.35
C PRO A 98 -11.78 7.77 -16.30
N ASP A 99 -11.68 6.80 -17.21
CA ASP A 99 -12.59 5.65 -17.29
C ASP A 99 -11.82 4.32 -17.15
N PRO A 100 -12.28 3.38 -16.31
CA PRO A 100 -13.33 3.53 -15.30
C PRO A 100 -12.93 4.50 -14.17
N PRO A 101 -13.86 5.26 -13.58
CA PRO A 101 -13.53 6.27 -12.58
C PRO A 101 -13.08 5.63 -11.25
N VAL A 102 -12.17 6.29 -10.54
CA VAL A 102 -11.75 5.92 -9.18
C VAL A 102 -11.85 7.18 -8.32
N PRO A 103 -12.95 7.36 -7.57
CA PRO A 103 -13.10 8.49 -6.67
C PRO A 103 -11.95 8.53 -5.66
N LEU A 104 -11.17 9.62 -5.71
CA LEU A 104 -9.99 9.79 -4.87
C LEU A 104 -10.32 10.25 -3.44
N LYS A 105 -11.52 10.81 -3.24
CA LYS A 105 -11.98 11.36 -1.96
C LYS A 105 -13.49 11.19 -1.82
N SER A 106 -13.91 10.82 -0.61
CA SER A 106 -15.30 10.92 -0.12
C SER A 106 -15.24 11.23 1.38
N GLU A 107 -16.31 11.79 1.95
CA GLU A 107 -16.36 12.07 3.40
C GLU A 107 -16.17 10.78 4.21
N LEU A 108 -16.92 9.73 3.85
CA LEU A 108 -16.80 8.40 4.46
C LEU A 108 -15.40 7.80 4.28
N GLY A 109 -14.83 7.88 3.08
CA GLY A 109 -13.49 7.36 2.80
C GLY A 109 -12.42 8.04 3.65
N GLN A 110 -12.48 9.36 3.79
CA GLN A 110 -11.55 10.11 4.64
C GLN A 110 -11.67 9.73 6.12
N GLU A 111 -12.89 9.55 6.62
CA GLU A 111 -13.12 9.08 8.00
C GLU A 111 -12.53 7.68 8.22
N VAL A 112 -12.77 6.76 7.27
CA VAL A 112 -12.21 5.40 7.28
C VAL A 112 -10.69 5.42 7.26
N GLU A 113 -10.06 6.21 6.40
CA GLU A 113 -8.60 6.32 6.32
C GLU A 113 -8.01 6.88 7.62
N LEU A 114 -8.61 7.93 8.18
CA LEU A 114 -8.15 8.56 9.41
C LEU A 114 -8.19 7.58 10.58
N LYS A 115 -9.32 6.91 10.78
CA LYS A 115 -9.48 5.90 11.84
C LYS A 115 -8.59 4.68 11.61
N SER A 116 -8.45 4.21 10.38
CA SER A 116 -7.57 3.09 10.05
C SER A 116 -6.11 3.43 10.35
N ARG A 117 -5.64 4.64 10.03
CA ARG A 117 -4.27 5.07 10.35
C ARG A 117 -4.00 5.12 11.86
N SER A 118 -4.97 5.56 12.65
CA SER A 118 -4.80 5.68 14.11
C SER A 118 -4.94 4.35 14.85
N VAL A 119 -5.75 3.43 14.33
CA VAL A 119 -6.04 2.11 14.94
C VAL A 119 -5.22 1.02 14.27
N ALA A 120 -5.51 0.68 13.01
CA ALA A 120 -4.79 -0.34 12.27
C ALA A 120 -3.30 -0.02 12.10
N GLY A 121 -2.92 1.26 12.00
CA GLY A 121 -1.52 1.68 11.98
C GLY A 121 -0.71 1.22 13.20
N LYS A 122 -1.33 1.10 14.39
CA LYS A 122 -0.68 0.56 15.59
C LYS A 122 -0.38 -0.93 15.43
N ALA A 123 -1.37 -1.70 14.96
CA ALA A 123 -1.20 -3.12 14.66
C ALA A 123 -0.16 -3.35 13.55
N PHE A 124 -0.12 -2.52 12.50
CA PHE A 124 0.94 -2.59 11.50
C PHE A 124 2.32 -2.32 12.10
N ARG A 125 2.43 -1.33 13.00
CA ARG A 125 3.70 -1.01 13.66
C ARG A 125 4.18 -2.14 14.57
N SER A 126 3.31 -2.72 15.40
CA SER A 126 3.71 -3.80 16.32
C SER A 126 3.86 -5.15 15.63
N SER A 127 3.05 -5.45 14.61
CA SER A 127 2.98 -6.79 14.03
C SER A 127 3.66 -6.93 12.67
N ILE A 128 3.54 -5.95 11.77
CA ILE A 128 4.05 -6.08 10.39
C ILE A 128 5.47 -5.56 10.27
N MET A 129 5.73 -4.32 10.73
CA MET A 129 7.02 -3.66 10.59
C MET A 129 8.23 -4.50 11.05
N PRO A 130 8.23 -5.13 12.25
CA PRO A 130 9.39 -5.93 12.66
C PRO A 130 9.55 -7.23 11.86
N ARG A 131 8.49 -7.72 11.22
CA ARG A 131 8.50 -8.93 10.39
C ARG A 131 8.94 -8.66 8.95
N GLU A 132 8.84 -7.40 8.47
CA GLU A 132 9.31 -7.01 7.14
C GLU A 132 10.78 -7.39 6.90
N VAL A 133 11.63 -7.31 7.93
CA VAL A 133 13.05 -7.69 7.83
C VAL A 133 13.25 -9.11 7.29
N GLY A 134 12.31 -10.03 7.56
CA GLY A 134 12.38 -11.44 7.13
C GLY A 134 12.17 -11.66 5.63
N ILE A 135 11.63 -10.67 4.90
CA ILE A 135 11.40 -10.76 3.46
C ILE A 135 12.37 -9.90 2.63
N LEU A 136 13.33 -9.24 3.28
CA LEU A 136 14.30 -8.36 2.64
C LEU A 136 15.61 -9.10 2.34
N SER A 137 16.33 -8.66 1.32
CA SER A 137 17.71 -9.10 1.07
C SER A 137 18.63 -8.64 2.21
N PRO A 138 19.81 -9.27 2.44
CA PRO A 138 20.71 -8.86 3.50
C PRO A 138 21.08 -7.36 3.47
N ARG A 139 21.27 -6.80 2.28
CA ARG A 139 21.58 -5.38 2.06
C ARG A 139 20.40 -4.47 2.43
N ALA A 140 19.18 -4.84 2.01
CA ALA A 140 17.97 -4.14 2.39
C ALA A 140 17.66 -4.26 3.88
N GLN A 141 17.96 -5.39 4.52
CA GLN A 141 17.82 -5.59 5.98
C GLN A 141 18.69 -4.62 6.77
N GLU A 142 19.96 -4.44 6.39
CA GLU A 142 20.87 -3.49 7.06
C GLU A 142 20.32 -2.06 7.01
N TYR A 143 19.92 -1.61 5.82
CA TYR A 143 19.30 -0.29 5.65
C TYR A 143 18.01 -0.17 6.49
N PHE A 144 17.13 -1.17 6.40
CA PHE A 144 15.84 -1.18 7.09
C PHE A 144 16.04 -1.10 8.60
N ARG A 145 16.90 -1.95 9.16
CA ARG A 145 17.23 -1.95 10.59
C ARG A 145 17.74 -0.59 11.03
N ARG A 146 18.80 -0.07 10.39
CA ARG A 146 19.39 1.23 10.74
C ARG A 146 18.34 2.34 10.76
N THR A 147 17.52 2.43 9.71
CA THR A 147 16.53 3.50 9.57
C THR A 147 15.34 3.34 10.52
N ARG A 148 14.85 2.12 10.76
CA ARG A 148 13.70 1.87 11.63
C ARG A 148 14.08 1.93 13.09
N GLU A 149 15.23 1.40 13.50
CA GLU A 149 15.69 1.48 14.90
C GLU A 149 16.01 2.93 15.29
N THR A 150 16.54 3.74 14.37
CA THR A 150 16.71 5.19 14.58
C THR A 150 15.35 5.88 14.77
N MET A 151 14.34 5.49 13.99
CA MET A 151 12.97 6.01 14.12
C MET A 151 12.27 5.52 15.40
N LEU A 152 12.54 4.29 15.83
CA LEU A 152 11.93 3.66 17.00
C LEU A 152 12.59 4.10 18.31
N GLY A 153 13.89 4.40 18.28
CA GLY A 153 14.71 4.64 19.46
C GLY A 153 15.09 3.35 20.21
N HIS A 154 14.79 2.19 19.65
CA HIS A 154 15.06 0.86 20.23
C HIS A 154 15.16 -0.19 19.10
N ARG A 155 15.41 -1.46 19.44
CA ARG A 155 15.63 -2.52 18.44
C ARG A 155 14.31 -2.95 17.79
N LEU A 156 14.39 -3.46 16.56
CA LEU A 156 13.21 -4.03 15.87
C LEU A 156 12.64 -5.23 16.65
N GLU A 157 13.50 -6.05 17.27
CA GLU A 157 13.07 -7.24 18.01
C GLU A 157 12.23 -6.90 19.25
N ASP A 158 12.36 -5.70 19.81
CA ASP A 158 11.60 -5.28 20.98
C ASP A 158 10.08 -5.13 20.66
N LEU A 159 9.72 -5.08 19.37
CA LEU A 159 8.33 -5.12 18.91
C LEU A 159 7.77 -6.54 18.76
N LEU A 160 8.62 -7.58 18.74
CA LEU A 160 8.21 -8.98 18.54
C LEU A 160 7.89 -9.72 19.85
N ASP A 161 7.67 -8.97 20.93
CA ASP A 161 7.14 -9.49 22.18
C ASP A 161 5.68 -9.93 21.97
N LEU A 162 5.47 -11.25 21.90
CA LEU A 162 4.17 -11.83 21.55
C LEU A 162 3.07 -11.50 22.56
N GLU A 163 3.41 -11.32 23.84
CA GLU A 163 2.44 -10.93 24.87
C GLU A 163 1.98 -9.49 24.64
N LYS A 164 2.92 -8.57 24.43
CA LYS A 164 2.59 -7.16 24.11
C LYS A 164 1.88 -7.01 22.78
N GLU A 165 2.23 -7.83 21.79
CA GLU A 165 1.52 -7.90 20.52
C GLU A 165 0.07 -8.30 20.74
N GLU A 166 -0.19 -9.33 21.53
CA GLU A 166 -1.55 -9.77 21.84
C GLU A 166 -2.34 -8.72 22.63
N GLU A 167 -1.74 -8.09 23.63
CA GLU A 167 -2.33 -6.96 24.37
C GLU A 167 -2.70 -5.81 23.44
N THR A 168 -1.80 -5.47 22.50
CA THR A 168 -2.06 -4.43 21.49
C THR A 168 -3.29 -4.79 20.68
N TRP A 169 -3.37 -5.99 20.12
CA TRP A 169 -4.52 -6.41 19.32
C TRP A 169 -5.83 -6.47 20.11
N SER A 170 -5.78 -7.00 21.34
CA SER A 170 -6.94 -7.02 22.24
C SER A 170 -7.46 -5.61 22.49
N SER A 171 -6.57 -4.64 22.77
CA SER A 171 -6.94 -3.24 23.01
C SER A 171 -7.56 -2.53 21.79
N LEU A 172 -7.27 -3.01 20.57
CA LEU A 172 -7.77 -2.43 19.33
C LEU A 172 -9.09 -3.07 18.86
N GLY A 173 -9.53 -4.17 19.48
CA GLY A 173 -10.62 -5.01 18.97
C GLY A 173 -11.92 -4.27 18.67
N ASP A 174 -12.41 -3.48 19.64
CA ASP A 174 -13.64 -2.70 19.49
C ASP A 174 -13.50 -1.61 18.42
N ALA A 175 -12.35 -0.95 18.37
CA ALA A 175 -12.07 0.10 17.39
C ALA A 175 -11.96 -0.47 15.97
N MET A 176 -11.32 -1.63 15.79
CA MET A 176 -11.27 -2.35 14.52
C MET A 176 -12.66 -2.80 14.07
N SER A 177 -13.47 -3.30 14.99
CA SER A 177 -14.87 -3.67 14.73
C SER A 177 -15.69 -2.46 14.29
N ALA A 178 -15.53 -1.32 14.95
CA ALA A 178 -16.20 -0.07 14.56
C ALA A 178 -15.78 0.42 13.17
N ILE A 179 -14.49 0.33 12.81
CA ILE A 179 -14.01 0.65 11.46
C ILE A 179 -14.58 -0.33 10.43
N GLY A 180 -14.61 -1.63 10.76
CA GLY A 180 -15.22 -2.65 9.90
C GLY A 180 -16.68 -2.32 9.57
N LYS A 181 -17.47 -1.90 10.57
CA LYS A 181 -18.85 -1.44 10.35
C LYS A 181 -18.91 -0.17 9.49
N LEU A 182 -17.99 0.78 9.71
CA LEU A 182 -17.92 2.01 8.93
C LEU A 182 -17.64 1.75 7.44
N ILE A 183 -16.75 0.79 7.15
CA ILE A 183 -16.45 0.34 5.78
C ILE A 183 -17.70 -0.22 5.09
N GLN A 184 -18.60 -0.85 5.85
CA GLN A 184 -19.79 -1.54 5.34
C GLN A 184 -21.06 -0.67 5.33
N VAL A 185 -20.97 0.63 5.59
CA VAL A 185 -22.15 1.52 5.65
C VAL A 185 -23.01 1.44 4.38
N ASN A 186 -22.40 1.25 3.22
CA ASN A 186 -23.07 1.16 1.92
C ASN A 186 -23.10 -0.27 1.34
N GLU A 187 -23.00 -1.31 2.18
CA GLU A 187 -22.88 -2.70 1.69
C GLU A 187 -24.11 -3.19 0.89
N ALA A 188 -25.27 -2.57 1.10
CA ALA A 188 -26.49 -2.85 0.35
C ALA A 188 -26.39 -2.37 -1.12
N ASP A 189 -25.59 -1.35 -1.40
CA ASP A 189 -25.40 -0.76 -2.73
C ASP A 189 -24.20 -1.37 -3.49
N GLY A 190 -23.35 -2.12 -2.78
CA GLY A 190 -22.22 -2.84 -3.35
C GLY A 190 -21.10 -3.08 -2.34
N PRO A 191 -20.03 -3.79 -2.74
CA PRO A 191 -19.02 -4.27 -1.80
C PRO A 191 -17.97 -3.21 -1.40
N PHE A 192 -18.00 -2.02 -1.99
CA PHE A 192 -17.01 -0.95 -1.77
C PHE A 192 -17.56 0.16 -0.87
N ILE A 193 -16.67 1.02 -0.38
CA ILE A 193 -17.00 2.08 0.58
C ILE A 193 -18.14 3.00 0.10
N ILE A 194 -18.27 3.25 -1.20
CA ILE A 194 -19.33 4.07 -1.77
C ILE A 194 -20.38 3.26 -2.57
N GLY A 195 -20.44 1.94 -2.35
CA GLY A 195 -21.37 1.03 -3.02
C GLY A 195 -20.70 0.23 -4.13
N ALA A 196 -21.13 0.42 -5.38
CA ALA A 196 -20.85 -0.52 -6.48
C ALA A 196 -19.43 -0.46 -7.07
N GLN A 197 -18.76 0.69 -7.03
CA GLN A 197 -17.44 0.88 -7.67
C GLN A 197 -16.33 1.15 -6.64
N PRO A 198 -15.10 0.68 -6.89
CA PRO A 198 -14.00 0.90 -5.98
C PRO A 198 -13.58 2.37 -5.93
N THR A 199 -13.18 2.82 -4.75
CA THR A 199 -12.55 4.10 -4.51
C THR A 199 -11.07 3.94 -4.23
N TYR A 200 -10.35 5.06 -4.19
CA TYR A 200 -8.97 5.06 -3.72
C TYR A 200 -8.85 4.59 -2.26
N THR A 201 -9.89 4.78 -1.44
CA THR A 201 -9.91 4.28 -0.06
C THR A 201 -10.05 2.75 -0.01
N ASP A 202 -10.82 2.14 -0.91
CA ASP A 202 -10.89 0.67 -1.02
C ASP A 202 -9.51 0.10 -1.35
N PHE A 203 -8.78 0.74 -2.27
CA PHE A 203 -7.39 0.36 -2.59
C PHE A 203 -6.42 0.63 -1.44
N PHE A 204 -6.64 1.68 -0.64
CA PHE A 204 -5.90 1.93 0.61
C PHE A 204 -6.02 0.75 1.58
N ILE A 205 -7.23 0.23 1.79
CA ILE A 205 -7.49 -0.91 2.67
C ILE A 205 -6.90 -2.18 2.06
N ALA A 206 -7.33 -2.52 0.84
CA ALA A 206 -6.96 -3.76 0.17
C ALA A 206 -5.44 -3.87 -0.03
N GLY A 207 -4.77 -2.78 -0.40
CA GLY A 207 -3.32 -2.75 -0.55
C GLY A 207 -2.56 -2.91 0.78
N SER A 208 -3.11 -2.37 1.87
CA SER A 208 -2.54 -2.58 3.20
C SER A 208 -2.70 -4.04 3.65
N LEU A 209 -3.87 -4.63 3.45
CA LEU A 209 -4.11 -6.04 3.78
C LEU A 209 -3.27 -6.99 2.92
N GLN A 210 -3.13 -6.70 1.62
CA GLN A 210 -2.25 -7.46 0.75
C GLN A 210 -0.79 -7.36 1.22
N SER A 211 -0.32 -6.17 1.61
CA SER A 211 1.00 -5.99 2.21
C SER A 211 1.18 -6.84 3.47
N ALA A 212 0.21 -6.81 4.40
CA ALA A 212 0.22 -7.63 5.60
C ALA A 212 0.35 -9.13 5.25
N ARG A 213 -0.42 -9.60 4.26
CA ARG A 213 -0.38 -10.98 3.78
C ARG A 213 0.97 -11.38 3.18
N MET A 214 1.63 -10.46 2.48
CA MET A 214 2.94 -10.71 1.89
C MET A 214 4.05 -10.80 2.93
N VAL A 215 3.89 -10.12 4.08
CA VAL A 215 4.84 -10.13 5.19
C VAL A 215 4.55 -11.30 6.15
N ASP A 216 3.31 -11.43 6.62
CA ASP A 216 2.87 -12.46 7.55
C ASP A 216 1.36 -12.78 7.39
N GLU A 217 1.06 -13.99 6.90
CA GLU A 217 -0.31 -14.47 6.67
C GLU A 217 -1.15 -14.51 7.96
N LYS A 218 -0.55 -14.80 9.13
CA LYS A 218 -1.30 -14.85 10.39
C LYS A 218 -1.76 -13.45 10.79
N VAL A 219 -0.89 -12.45 10.62
CA VAL A 219 -1.26 -11.05 10.90
C VAL A 219 -2.36 -10.58 9.94
N PHE A 220 -2.29 -10.95 8.65
CA PHE A 220 -3.39 -10.71 7.69
C PHE A 220 -4.72 -11.29 8.18
N GLN A 221 -4.73 -12.54 8.67
CA GLN A 221 -5.93 -13.19 9.20
C GLN A 221 -6.55 -12.43 10.38
N ARG A 222 -5.73 -11.78 11.23
CA ARG A 222 -6.21 -10.93 12.33
C ARG A 222 -6.96 -9.69 11.85
N PHE A 223 -6.66 -9.17 10.67
CA PHE A 223 -7.45 -8.10 10.06
C PHE A 223 -8.72 -8.64 9.41
N THR A 224 -8.65 -9.75 8.69
CA THR A 224 -9.80 -10.30 7.94
C THR A 224 -10.83 -11.03 8.80
N GLN A 225 -10.63 -11.13 10.12
CA GLN A 225 -11.70 -11.53 11.03
C GLN A 225 -12.83 -10.49 11.08
N TYR A 226 -12.52 -9.21 10.81
CA TYR A 226 -13.49 -8.12 10.76
C TYR A 226 -14.09 -8.05 9.36
N ALA A 227 -15.42 -8.18 9.26
CA ALA A 227 -16.12 -8.34 7.98
C ALA A 227 -15.83 -7.21 6.97
N GLY A 228 -15.84 -5.95 7.38
CA GLY A 228 -15.56 -4.83 6.47
C GLY A 228 -14.18 -4.92 5.81
N TYR A 229 -13.14 -5.29 6.55
CA TYR A 229 -11.79 -5.46 5.99
C TYR A 229 -11.74 -6.65 5.02
N ARG A 230 -12.34 -7.79 5.40
CA ARG A 230 -12.39 -8.99 4.56
C ARG A 230 -13.15 -8.74 3.26
N ASN A 231 -14.34 -8.17 3.34
CA ASN A 231 -15.23 -8.02 2.19
C ASN A 231 -14.63 -7.05 1.15
N VAL A 232 -14.07 -5.91 1.58
CA VAL A 232 -13.38 -4.98 0.66
C VAL A 232 -12.14 -5.61 0.03
N TYR A 233 -11.37 -6.39 0.80
CA TYR A 233 -10.22 -7.12 0.26
C TYR A 233 -10.63 -8.13 -0.80
N GLU A 234 -11.65 -8.95 -0.52
CA GLU A 234 -12.19 -9.94 -1.45
C GLU A 234 -12.72 -9.28 -2.74
N ALA A 235 -13.42 -8.15 -2.61
CA ALA A 235 -13.91 -7.38 -3.74
C ALA A 235 -12.80 -6.81 -4.64
N CYS A 236 -11.60 -6.58 -4.08
CA CYS A 236 -10.43 -6.11 -4.83
C CYS A 236 -9.59 -7.23 -5.44
N LEU A 237 -9.84 -8.52 -5.14
CA LEU A 237 -9.05 -9.64 -5.66
C LEU A 237 -8.93 -9.68 -7.19
N PRO A 238 -9.99 -9.38 -7.99
CA PRO A 238 -9.87 -9.31 -9.45
C PRO A 238 -8.83 -8.30 -9.95
N TYR A 239 -8.48 -7.31 -9.13
CA TYR A 239 -7.50 -6.27 -9.47
C TYR A 239 -6.10 -6.57 -8.91
N MET A 240 -5.87 -7.75 -8.34
CA MET A 240 -4.59 -8.18 -7.74
C MET A 240 -3.87 -9.28 -8.53
N GLU A 241 -4.38 -9.67 -9.71
CA GLU A 241 -3.82 -10.76 -10.51
C GLU A 241 -2.37 -10.48 -10.91
N LYS A 242 -2.07 -9.24 -11.31
CA LYS A 242 -0.72 -8.80 -11.64
C LYS A 242 0.02 -8.28 -10.41
N LYS A 243 1.03 -9.03 -9.97
CA LYS A 243 1.78 -8.82 -8.71
C LYS A 243 3.21 -8.31 -8.92
N ASP A 244 3.67 -8.34 -10.16
CA ASP A 244 4.98 -7.95 -10.66
C ASP A 244 4.90 -6.89 -11.76
#